data_AF-A0A0Q0VV60-F1
#
_entry.id   AF-A0A0Q0VV60-F1
#
_cell.length_a   1.000
_cell.length_b   1.000
_cell.length_c   1.000
_cell.angle_alpha   90.00
_cell.angle_beta   90.00
_cell.angle_gamma   90.00
#
_symmetry.space_group_name_H-M   'P 1'
#
loop_
_entity.id
_entity.type
_entity.pdbx_description
1 polymer ?
#
loop_
_entity_poly.entity_id
_entity_poly.type
_entity_poly.pdbx_seq_one_letter_code
_entity_poly.pdbx_strand_id
1 'polypeptide(L)'
;MTAKRLLQNFVKTKIIIVLVSSFVLFGGCLSFGEDVETTEPSPGHISKCRRLMYLRDDLEFQGEGYKITHGIDVAVWFKFSTAETSASEIFIDSIVDIWRFEDSFNLYPHQDIKWWDVKNKYLYGGVVELPQTKFMSVGMDRNSRGTTVYIFWHEI
;
A
#
# COMPACT_ATOMS: atom_id res chain seq x y z
N MET A 1 -52.12 47.73 29.44
CA MET A 1 -51.20 46.65 29.83
C MET A 1 -50.83 45.91 28.55
N THR A 2 -49.76 46.38 27.92
CA THR A 2 -49.78 46.68 26.47
C THR A 2 -48.61 45.98 25.80
N ALA A 3 -48.89 45.14 24.79
CA ALA A 3 -48.09 44.64 23.66
C ALA A 3 -46.60 44.19 23.85
N LYS A 4 -45.82 44.79 24.75
CA LYS A 4 -44.40 44.52 25.00
C LYS A 4 -44.10 43.10 25.52
N ARG A 5 -45.04 42.46 26.23
CA ARG A 5 -44.83 41.11 26.78
C ARG A 5 -44.93 39.98 25.73
N LEU A 6 -45.60 40.21 24.60
CA LEU A 6 -45.77 39.17 23.57
C LEU A 6 -44.57 39.09 22.60
N LEU A 7 -43.89 40.21 22.33
CA LEU A 7 -42.69 40.22 21.48
C LEU A 7 -41.47 39.58 22.16
N GLN A 8 -41.38 39.61 23.50
CA GLN A 8 -40.24 39.07 24.23
C GLN A 8 -40.18 37.52 24.25
N ASN A 9 -41.32 36.85 24.02
CA ASN A 9 -41.41 35.39 23.98
C ASN A 9 -41.21 34.81 22.57
N PHE A 10 -41.44 35.60 21.51
CA PHE A 10 -41.27 35.14 20.13
C PHE A 10 -39.79 35.10 19.70
N VAL A 11 -38.95 35.99 20.23
CA VAL A 11 -37.51 36.05 19.89
C VAL A 11 -36.71 34.93 20.59
N LYS A 12 -37.09 34.57 21.82
CA LYS A 12 -36.38 33.49 22.57
C LYS A 12 -36.63 32.10 22.00
N THR A 13 -37.77 31.87 21.36
CA THR A 13 -38.15 30.53 20.86
C THR A 13 -37.49 30.19 19.51
N LYS A 14 -37.07 31.20 18.72
CA LYS A 14 -36.36 30.97 17.44
C LYS A 14 -34.84 30.86 17.58
N ILE A 15 -34.25 31.26 18.70
CA ILE A 15 -32.80 31.17 18.93
C ILE A 15 -32.38 29.77 19.38
N ILE A 16 -33.29 28.97 19.92
CA ILE A 16 -32.97 27.62 20.44
C ILE A 16 -32.86 26.58 19.30
N ILE A 17 -33.50 26.79 18.15
CA ILE A 17 -33.51 25.81 17.05
C ILE A 17 -32.27 25.93 16.14
N VAL A 18 -31.52 27.04 16.18
CA VAL A 18 -30.35 27.24 15.31
C VAL A 18 -29.04 26.74 15.94
N LEU A 19 -29.05 26.35 17.22
CA LEU A 19 -27.83 26.00 17.97
C LEU A 19 -27.63 24.49 18.20
N VAL A 20 -28.48 23.63 17.63
CA VAL A 20 -28.37 22.15 17.75
C VAL A 20 -27.95 21.48 16.43
N SER A 21 -27.86 22.21 15.33
CA SER A 21 -27.46 21.65 14.01
C SER A 21 -25.98 21.76 13.68
N SER A 22 -25.12 22.22 14.60
CA SER A 22 -23.68 22.41 14.34
C SER A 22 -22.78 21.29 14.90
N PHE A 23 -23.33 20.24 15.50
CA PHE A 23 -22.54 19.16 16.14
C PHE A 23 -22.51 17.83 15.38
N VAL A 24 -22.99 17.81 14.12
CA VAL A 24 -22.83 16.67 13.22
C VAL A 24 -21.86 17.04 12.09
N LEU A 25 -20.70 17.59 12.46
CA LEU A 25 -19.56 17.65 11.56
C LEU A 25 -18.60 16.52 11.91
N PHE A 26 -18.86 15.37 11.29
CA PHE A 26 -17.84 14.49 10.70
C PHE A 26 -16.57 14.22 11.51
N GLY A 27 -16.72 13.84 12.78
CA GLY A 27 -15.67 13.16 13.55
C GLY A 27 -15.61 11.66 13.23
N GLY A 28 -15.91 11.25 11.99
CA GLY A 28 -15.60 9.90 11.54
C GLY A 28 -14.10 9.80 11.44
N CYS A 29 -13.44 9.41 12.52
CA CYS A 29 -12.02 9.07 12.50
C CYS A 29 -11.90 7.96 11.45
N LEU A 30 -11.37 8.29 10.26
CA LEU A 30 -11.06 7.30 9.23
C LEU A 30 -10.04 6.37 9.87
N SER A 31 -10.50 5.22 10.35
CA SER A 31 -9.64 4.19 10.91
C SER A 31 -9.06 3.43 9.73
N PHE A 32 -7.93 3.93 9.24
CA PHE A 32 -7.08 3.17 8.33
C PHE A 32 -6.51 1.95 9.07
N GLY A 33 -6.09 0.92 8.32
CA GLY A 33 -5.46 -0.26 8.93
C GLY A 33 -4.18 0.09 9.69
N GLU A 34 -3.63 -0.88 10.43
CA GLU A 34 -2.39 -0.66 11.18
C GLU A 34 -1.16 -0.71 10.27
N ASP A 35 -0.30 0.29 10.39
CA ASP A 35 1.01 0.29 9.76
C ASP A 35 1.92 -0.73 10.42
N VAL A 36 2.65 -1.50 9.62
CA VAL A 36 3.53 -2.58 10.10
C VAL A 36 4.81 -2.56 9.29
N GLU A 37 5.96 -2.72 9.96
CA GLU A 37 7.27 -2.95 9.35
C GLU A 37 7.99 -4.10 10.07
N THR A 38 8.52 -5.07 9.33
CA THR A 38 9.26 -6.23 9.88
C THR A 38 10.25 -6.81 8.87
N THR A 39 11.33 -7.41 9.35
CA THR A 39 12.27 -8.22 8.56
C THR A 39 11.93 -9.71 8.56
N GLU A 40 10.94 -10.12 9.35
CA GLU A 40 10.47 -11.50 9.47
C GLU A 40 8.96 -11.53 9.18
N PRO A 41 8.55 -11.51 7.90
CA PRO A 41 7.14 -11.49 7.54
C PRO A 41 6.42 -12.75 8.03
N SER A 42 5.28 -12.57 8.69
CA SER A 42 4.44 -13.69 9.11
C SER A 42 3.83 -14.42 7.91
N PRO A 43 3.34 -15.67 8.07
CA PRO A 43 2.59 -16.34 7.01
C PRO A 43 1.39 -15.53 6.48
N GLY A 44 0.77 -14.73 7.35
CA GLY A 44 -0.30 -13.81 6.96
C GLY A 44 0.18 -12.68 6.04
N HIS A 45 1.33 -12.08 6.33
CA HIS A 45 1.96 -11.09 5.45
C HIS A 45 2.33 -11.70 4.10
N ILE A 46 2.95 -12.88 4.11
CA ILE A 46 3.32 -13.63 2.91
C ILE A 46 2.10 -13.92 2.04
N SER A 47 1.01 -14.43 2.64
CA SER A 47 -0.25 -14.70 1.94
C SER A 47 -0.86 -13.43 1.35
N LYS A 48 -0.79 -12.29 2.07
CA LYS A 48 -1.25 -11.00 1.58
C LYS A 48 -0.42 -10.52 0.38
N CYS A 49 0.90 -10.54 0.48
CA CYS A 49 1.79 -10.14 -0.62
C CYS A 49 1.61 -11.02 -1.86
N ARG A 50 1.49 -12.35 -1.70
CA ARG A 50 1.23 -13.27 -2.81
C ARG A 50 0.01 -12.85 -3.64
N ARG A 51 -1.08 -12.48 -2.96
CA ARG A 51 -2.31 -12.01 -3.63
C ARG A 51 -2.16 -10.63 -4.26
N LEU A 52 -1.60 -9.65 -3.53
CA LEU A 52 -1.51 -8.26 -4.01
C LEU A 52 -0.54 -8.11 -5.18
N MET A 53 0.55 -8.87 -5.16
CA MET A 53 1.67 -8.77 -6.10
C MET A 53 1.61 -9.85 -7.18
N TYR A 54 0.53 -10.63 -7.22
CA TYR A 54 0.29 -11.70 -8.19
C TYR A 54 1.48 -12.66 -8.32
N LEU A 55 2.05 -13.05 -7.18
CA LEU A 55 3.08 -14.09 -7.14
C LEU A 55 2.39 -15.44 -7.40
N ARG A 56 3.06 -16.34 -8.13
CA ARG A 56 2.50 -17.68 -8.39
C ARG A 56 2.25 -18.44 -7.10
N ASP A 57 1.26 -19.32 -7.04
CA ASP A 57 0.91 -20.07 -5.83
C ASP A 57 1.92 -21.15 -5.45
N ASP A 58 2.63 -21.70 -6.43
CA ASP A 58 3.68 -22.71 -6.28
C ASP A 58 5.06 -22.12 -5.96
N LEU A 59 5.21 -20.80 -6.03
CA LEU A 59 6.49 -20.14 -5.75
C LEU A 59 6.94 -20.37 -4.30
N GLU A 60 8.10 -21.01 -4.13
CA GLU A 60 8.79 -21.10 -2.86
C GLU A 60 9.71 -19.89 -2.67
N PHE A 61 9.60 -19.22 -1.52
CA PHE A 61 10.45 -18.09 -1.18
C PHE A 61 10.58 -17.90 0.33
N GLN A 62 11.64 -17.20 0.73
CA GLN A 62 11.86 -16.73 2.08
C GLN A 62 11.64 -15.21 2.14
N GLY A 63 10.68 -14.77 2.96
CA GLY A 63 10.45 -13.35 3.20
C GLY A 63 11.60 -12.73 4.02
N GLU A 64 12.08 -11.59 3.58
CA GLU A 64 13.22 -10.87 4.19
C GLU A 64 12.85 -9.46 4.67
N GLY A 65 11.69 -8.96 4.22
CA GLY A 65 11.22 -7.64 4.60
C GLY A 65 9.79 -7.40 4.15
N TYR A 66 9.00 -6.80 5.02
CA TYR A 66 7.62 -6.41 4.76
C TYR A 66 7.35 -5.07 5.45
N LYS A 67 6.78 -4.14 4.69
CA LYS A 67 6.18 -2.93 5.23
C LYS A 67 4.84 -2.69 4.58
N ILE A 68 3.85 -2.29 5.37
CA ILE A 68 2.60 -1.74 4.88
C ILE A 68 2.34 -0.41 5.57
N THR A 69 1.88 0.57 4.79
CA THR A 69 1.37 1.84 5.29
C THR A 69 -0.04 2.04 4.77
N HIS A 70 -0.94 2.46 5.65
CA HIS A 70 -2.32 2.77 5.31
C HIS A 70 -2.54 4.30 5.37
N GLY A 71 -3.07 4.84 4.29
CA GLY A 71 -3.61 6.19 4.23
C GLY A 71 -4.88 6.19 3.40
N ILE A 72 -5.10 7.24 2.60
CA ILE A 72 -6.13 7.21 1.55
C ILE A 72 -5.89 6.01 0.63
N ASP A 73 -4.62 5.77 0.29
CA ASP A 73 -4.15 4.61 -0.46
C ASP A 73 -3.32 3.69 0.42
N VAL A 74 -3.29 2.40 0.07
CA VAL A 74 -2.41 1.41 0.71
C VAL A 74 -1.12 1.29 -0.10
N ALA A 75 0.00 1.25 0.61
CA ALA A 75 1.31 1.02 0.03
C ALA A 75 2.04 -0.12 0.76
N VAL A 76 2.68 -1.00 0.00
CA VAL A 76 3.35 -2.21 0.50
C VAL A 76 4.74 -2.33 -0.10
N TRP A 77 5.75 -2.51 0.75
CA TRP A 77 7.09 -2.92 0.35
C TRP A 77 7.30 -4.36 0.77
N PHE A 78 7.80 -5.17 -0.15
CA PHE A 78 8.09 -6.57 0.12
C PHE A 78 9.41 -6.99 -0.51
N LYS A 79 10.26 -7.61 0.29
CA LYS A 79 11.54 -8.18 -0.13
C LYS A 79 11.56 -9.67 0.22
N PHE A 80 11.98 -10.50 -0.73
CA PHE A 80 12.14 -11.93 -0.52
C PHE A 80 13.23 -12.50 -1.41
N SER A 81 13.72 -13.68 -1.05
CA SER A 81 14.64 -14.47 -1.88
C SER A 81 13.99 -15.78 -2.32
N THR A 82 14.27 -16.20 -3.55
CA THR A 82 13.78 -17.43 -4.16
C THR A 82 14.86 -18.07 -5.02
N ALA A 83 14.76 -19.38 -5.29
CA ALA A 83 15.64 -20.08 -6.22
C ALA A 83 15.32 -19.75 -7.69
N GLU A 84 14.09 -19.32 -7.97
CA GLU A 84 13.64 -18.99 -9.32
C GLU A 84 14.40 -17.79 -9.88
N THR A 85 14.70 -17.84 -11.17
CA THR A 85 15.45 -16.78 -11.86
C THR A 85 14.63 -16.09 -12.94
N SER A 86 13.65 -16.78 -13.53
CA SER A 86 12.74 -16.17 -14.48
C SER A 86 11.65 -15.36 -13.79
N ALA A 87 11.29 -14.21 -14.38
CA ALA A 87 10.12 -13.46 -13.91
C ALA A 87 8.81 -14.26 -14.09
N SER A 88 8.71 -15.10 -15.13
CA SER A 88 7.53 -15.95 -15.39
C SER A 88 7.37 -17.09 -14.37
N GLU A 89 8.43 -17.45 -13.66
CA GLU A 89 8.42 -18.44 -12.56
C GLU A 89 8.03 -17.81 -11.22
N ILE A 90 8.08 -16.47 -11.12
CA ILE A 90 7.78 -15.72 -9.90
C ILE A 90 6.38 -15.13 -9.94
N PHE A 91 5.99 -14.57 -11.10
CA PHE A 91 4.74 -13.84 -11.28
C PHE A 91 3.74 -14.61 -12.14
N ILE A 92 2.46 -14.32 -11.94
CA ILE A 92 1.39 -14.73 -12.84
C ILE A 92 1.45 -13.84 -14.09
N ASP A 93 2.09 -14.33 -15.14
CA ASP A 93 2.40 -13.60 -16.38
C ASP A 93 1.15 -13.10 -17.15
N SER A 94 0.00 -13.72 -16.94
CA SER A 94 -1.28 -13.25 -17.51
C SER A 94 -1.81 -11.96 -16.89
N ILE A 95 -1.23 -11.53 -15.75
CA ILE A 95 -1.63 -10.32 -15.02
C ILE A 95 -0.45 -9.34 -14.94
N VAL A 96 0.75 -9.86 -14.65
CA VAL A 96 1.97 -9.06 -14.55
C VAL A 96 2.65 -9.02 -15.91
N ASP A 97 2.67 -7.84 -16.54
CA ASP A 97 3.31 -7.65 -17.85
C ASP A 97 4.84 -7.64 -17.74
N ILE A 98 5.41 -8.83 -17.55
CA ILE A 98 6.85 -9.08 -17.41
C ILE A 98 7.66 -8.71 -18.66
N TRP A 99 7.02 -8.52 -19.82
CA TRP A 99 7.70 -8.12 -21.06
C TRP A 99 8.22 -6.69 -21.00
N ARG A 100 7.70 -5.88 -20.08
CA ARG A 100 8.17 -4.51 -19.82
C ARG A 100 9.37 -4.48 -18.88
N PHE A 101 9.83 -5.63 -18.39
CA PHE A 101 11.01 -5.67 -17.55
C PHE A 101 12.26 -5.50 -18.39
N GLU A 102 13.14 -4.64 -17.92
CA GLU A 102 14.39 -4.28 -18.56
C GLU A 102 15.57 -4.52 -17.62
N ASP A 103 16.74 -4.75 -18.21
CA ASP A 103 17.99 -4.76 -17.46
C ASP A 103 18.32 -3.33 -17.00
N SER A 104 19.02 -3.23 -15.86
CA SER A 104 19.43 -1.95 -15.27
C SER A 104 18.30 -1.03 -14.81
N PHE A 105 17.13 -1.59 -14.52
CA PHE A 105 16.04 -0.89 -13.86
C PHE A 105 16.49 -0.35 -12.50
N ASN A 106 16.24 0.94 -12.27
CA ASN A 106 16.60 1.64 -11.04
C ASN A 106 15.38 1.77 -10.14
N LEU A 107 15.24 0.83 -9.20
CA LEU A 107 14.17 0.85 -8.21
C LEU A 107 14.46 1.90 -7.13
N TYR A 108 13.49 2.76 -6.84
CA TYR A 108 13.69 3.86 -5.90
C TYR A 108 14.01 3.37 -4.48
N PRO A 109 15.05 3.92 -3.83
CA PRO A 109 15.35 3.63 -2.43
C PRO A 109 14.32 4.29 -1.51
N HIS A 110 14.05 3.66 -0.37
CA HIS A 110 13.24 4.23 0.71
C HIS A 110 14.17 4.54 1.89
N GLN A 111 14.26 5.80 2.30
CA GLN A 111 15.29 6.25 3.26
C GLN A 111 15.13 5.60 4.64
N ASP A 112 13.90 5.33 5.06
CA ASP A 112 13.63 4.79 6.40
C ASP A 112 13.64 3.26 6.49
N ILE A 113 13.66 2.54 5.37
CA ILE A 113 13.54 1.07 5.35
C ILE A 113 14.93 0.46 5.15
N LYS A 114 15.59 0.08 6.25
CA LYS A 114 16.99 -0.40 6.20
C LYS A 114 17.21 -1.67 5.37
N TRP A 115 16.23 -2.58 5.37
CA TRP A 115 16.30 -3.83 4.61
C TRP A 115 15.96 -3.63 3.11
N TRP A 116 15.46 -2.45 2.73
CA TRP A 116 15.22 -2.05 1.33
C TRP A 116 16.50 -1.49 0.70
N ASP A 117 17.50 -2.35 0.59
CA ASP A 117 18.88 -2.06 0.20
C ASP A 117 19.09 -1.98 -1.33
N VAL A 118 18.16 -1.36 -2.06
CA VAL A 118 18.21 -1.23 -3.53
C VAL A 118 19.17 -0.14 -4.03
N LYS A 119 19.70 0.68 -3.13
CA LYS A 119 20.57 1.81 -3.48
C LYS A 119 21.82 1.31 -4.22
N ASN A 120 22.11 1.94 -5.35
CA ASN A 120 23.24 1.63 -6.24
C ASN A 120 23.18 0.22 -6.87
N LYS A 121 22.00 -0.41 -6.92
CA LYS A 121 21.79 -1.66 -7.66
C LYS A 121 21.21 -1.37 -9.05
N TYR A 122 21.67 -2.15 -10.03
CA TYR A 122 21.07 -2.22 -11.36
C TYR A 122 20.31 -3.55 -11.42
N LEU A 123 18.98 -3.46 -11.34
CA LEU A 123 18.11 -4.63 -11.22
C LEU A 123 17.52 -4.99 -12.58
N TYR A 124 17.14 -6.24 -12.76
CA TYR A 124 16.19 -6.57 -13.83
C TYR A 124 14.78 -6.30 -13.32
N GLY A 125 13.98 -5.49 -14.01
CA GLY A 125 12.68 -5.11 -13.46
C GLY A 125 11.98 -4.02 -14.23
N GLY A 126 10.93 -3.45 -13.64
CA GLY A 126 10.11 -2.44 -14.28
C GLY A 126 8.93 -2.02 -13.43
N VAL A 127 8.15 -1.08 -13.98
CA VAL A 127 6.87 -0.66 -13.42
C VAL A 127 5.73 -1.37 -14.15
N VAL A 128 4.81 -1.95 -13.38
CA VAL A 128 3.66 -2.70 -13.86
C VAL A 128 2.39 -2.03 -13.38
N GLU A 129 1.46 -1.82 -14.30
CA GLU A 129 0.08 -1.48 -13.99
C GLU A 129 -0.72 -2.77 -13.76
N LEU A 130 -1.45 -2.81 -12.67
CA LEU A 130 -2.27 -3.93 -12.22
C LEU A 130 -3.75 -3.58 -12.35
N PRO A 131 -4.64 -4.59 -12.37
CA PRO A 131 -6.08 -4.35 -12.36
C PRO A 131 -6.49 -3.43 -11.20
N GLN A 132 -7.53 -2.60 -11.41
CA GLN A 132 -8.11 -1.71 -10.39
C GLN A 132 -7.17 -0.58 -9.91
N THR A 133 -6.47 0.08 -10.84
CA THR A 133 -5.66 1.28 -10.54
C THR A 133 -4.55 1.00 -9.53
N LYS A 134 -4.01 -0.21 -9.57
CA LYS A 134 -2.90 -0.65 -8.72
C LYS A 134 -1.61 -0.62 -9.52
N PHE A 135 -0.50 -0.38 -8.86
CA PHE A 135 0.79 -0.33 -9.50
C PHE A 135 1.81 -1.11 -8.69
N MET A 136 2.80 -1.66 -9.37
CA MET A 136 4.00 -2.15 -8.70
C MET A 136 5.27 -1.77 -9.43
N SER A 137 6.29 -1.37 -8.68
CA SER A 137 7.68 -1.31 -9.14
C SER A 137 8.40 -2.56 -8.67
N VAL A 138 8.94 -3.33 -9.60
CA VAL A 138 9.63 -4.60 -9.32
C VAL A 138 11.09 -4.47 -9.68
N GLY A 139 11.97 -4.96 -8.82
CA GLY A 139 13.39 -5.12 -9.11
C GLY A 139 13.89 -6.50 -8.68
N MET A 140 14.62 -7.17 -9.55
CA MET A 140 15.16 -8.51 -9.36
C MET A 140 16.69 -8.46 -9.40
N ASP A 141 17.33 -8.82 -8.30
CA ASP A 141 18.78 -8.99 -8.17
C ASP A 141 19.10 -10.47 -8.39
N ARG A 142 19.39 -10.83 -9.65
CA ARG A 142 19.60 -12.21 -10.09
C ARG A 142 21.05 -12.62 -9.92
N ASN A 143 21.29 -13.78 -9.34
CA ASN A 143 22.62 -14.37 -9.27
C ASN A 143 22.58 -15.90 -9.43
N SER A 144 23.73 -16.56 -9.37
CA SER A 144 23.83 -18.01 -9.58
C SER A 144 23.16 -18.87 -8.51
N ARG A 145 22.72 -18.28 -7.39
CA ARG A 145 22.05 -18.98 -6.28
C ARG A 145 20.54 -18.71 -6.22
N GLY A 146 20.01 -17.91 -7.15
CA GLY A 146 18.61 -17.50 -7.17
C GLY A 146 18.46 -16.00 -7.33
N THR A 147 17.32 -15.48 -6.88
CA THR A 147 16.93 -14.09 -7.05
C THR A 147 16.46 -13.49 -5.75
N THR A 148 16.98 -12.30 -5.42
CA THR A 148 16.36 -11.43 -4.44
C THR A 148 15.41 -10.46 -5.16
N VAL A 149 14.14 -10.48 -4.78
CA VAL A 149 13.08 -9.70 -5.42
C VAL A 149 12.64 -8.59 -4.47
N TYR A 150 12.51 -7.39 -5.02
CA TYR A 150 12.05 -6.18 -4.37
C TYR A 150 10.77 -5.72 -5.07
N ILE A 151 9.66 -5.59 -4.33
CA ILE A 151 8.38 -5.12 -4.86
C ILE A 151 7.87 -3.97 -4.01
N PHE A 152 7.67 -2.82 -4.65
CA PHE A 152 6.87 -1.73 -4.10
C PHE A 152 5.52 -1.73 -4.80
N TRP A 153 4.45 -1.98 -4.07
CA TRP A 153 3.08 -2.03 -4.57
C TRP A 153 2.27 -0.89 -3.94
N HIS A 154 1.36 -0.27 -4.69
CA HIS A 154 0.45 0.74 -4.13
C HIS A 154 -0.85 0.90 -4.94
N GLU A 155 -1.85 1.51 -4.30
CA GLU A 155 -3.11 1.97 -4.89
C GLU A 155 -2.99 3.47 -5.27
N ILE A 156 -3.87 3.95 -6.16
CA ILE A 156 -4.09 5.37 -6.52
C ILE A 156 -5.61 5.60 -6.64
#